data_AF-A0A1I1B1N0-F1
#
_entry.id   AF-A0A1I1B1N0-F1
#
_cell.length_a   1.000
_cell.length_b   1.000
_cell.length_c   1.000
_cell.angle_alpha   90.00
_cell.angle_beta   90.00
_cell.angle_gamma   90.00
#
_symmetry.space_group_name_H-M   'P 1'
#
loop_
_entity.id
_entity.type
_entity.pdbx_description
1 polymer ?
#
loop_
_entity_poly.entity_id
_entity_poly.type
_entity_poly.pdbx_seq_one_letter_code
_entity_poly.pdbx_strand_id
1 'polypeptide(L)'
;MHRFAAVAVVDPRGWLLMQERGHDALHDPDRWGYPGGDLEAGEDFVAAAVREVREETGLVLDPDQLESLGVRRFRSESCGEDDELELFVVRLAVGDDDVVCGEGRQMVFVDPQTIADRPLHQATALTIDLVRRWQATAVRTDFVQVTLVDPRGRVLMQERDEHAPVWPEMWCFPGGGLEVGEAPVDGAVRELAEETGVVLVPADLTDLGRFELVTHERGTFHFHAFVARTTLSDRDVECHEGRQMVFVAPDPLPDVELVPSTALVAPALRAWVAEHPFVPAPDQHRFAGVVLVDTEGRILLQERDEHPRIDPEKWGLAGGHLDPGEDFEPAAYRELEEETGVRLQHGDLELFGEFTVDHRKAYGTWDRMQVFVAATDLTDADIDCQEGRQIVFVDPDVARGLDLTAGATDIVPAFLDSPTYTRLTHP
;
A
#
# COMPACT_ATOMS: atom_id res chain seq x y z
N MET A 1 20.12 -36.56 -36.90
CA MET A 1 19.43 -35.33 -36.46
C MET A 1 18.83 -35.65 -35.12
N HIS A 2 19.47 -35.17 -34.08
CA HIS A 2 19.06 -35.36 -32.69
C HIS A 2 18.06 -34.27 -32.32
N ARG A 3 17.02 -34.62 -31.54
CA ARG A 3 15.91 -33.72 -31.22
C ARG A 3 15.71 -33.73 -29.71
N PHE A 4 15.70 -32.56 -29.10
CA PHE A 4 15.55 -32.42 -27.65
C PHE A 4 14.77 -31.15 -27.31
N ALA A 5 14.23 -31.11 -26.09
CA ALA A 5 13.50 -29.96 -25.56
C ALA A 5 14.21 -29.43 -24.33
N ALA A 6 14.16 -28.12 -24.12
CA ALA A 6 14.70 -27.50 -22.91
C ALA A 6 13.74 -26.44 -22.38
N VAL A 7 13.78 -26.20 -21.07
CA VAL A 7 12.88 -25.23 -20.41
C VAL A 7 13.68 -24.22 -19.61
N ALA A 8 13.56 -22.94 -20.00
CA ALA A 8 13.98 -21.84 -19.14
C ALA A 8 12.92 -21.61 -18.06
N VAL A 9 13.11 -22.20 -16.88
CA VAL A 9 12.28 -21.94 -15.70
C VAL A 9 12.74 -20.64 -15.05
N VAL A 10 11.83 -19.67 -14.89
CA VAL A 10 12.10 -18.35 -14.33
C VAL A 10 11.37 -18.20 -12.99
N ASP A 11 12.10 -17.85 -11.93
CA ASP A 11 11.51 -17.62 -10.60
C ASP A 11 10.88 -16.21 -10.47
N PRO A 12 10.27 -15.86 -9.31
CA PRO A 12 9.73 -14.52 -9.10
C PRO A 12 10.77 -13.39 -9.10
N ARG A 13 12.05 -13.69 -8.87
CA ARG A 13 13.17 -12.72 -8.94
C ARG A 13 13.63 -12.49 -10.37
N GLY A 14 13.18 -13.30 -11.33
CA GLY A 14 13.66 -13.30 -12.71
C GLY A 14 14.90 -14.17 -12.94
N TRP A 15 15.31 -14.97 -11.96
CA TRP A 15 16.47 -15.86 -12.07
C TRP A 15 16.11 -17.13 -12.84
N LEU A 16 17.10 -17.71 -13.53
CA LEU A 16 16.91 -18.90 -14.35
C LEU A 16 17.32 -20.14 -13.58
N LEU A 17 16.50 -21.20 -13.62
CA LEU A 17 16.92 -22.50 -13.13
C LEU A 17 17.99 -23.06 -14.07
N MET A 18 19.17 -23.33 -13.52
CA MET A 18 20.31 -23.81 -14.29
C MET A 18 20.91 -25.05 -13.64
N GLN A 19 21.20 -26.04 -14.49
CA GLN A 19 21.94 -27.23 -14.13
C GLN A 19 23.44 -27.01 -14.37
N GLU A 20 24.28 -27.34 -13.39
CA GLU A 20 25.71 -27.56 -13.62
C GLU A 20 25.96 -29.04 -13.90
N ARG A 21 26.41 -29.37 -15.11
CA ARG A 21 26.66 -30.76 -15.52
C ARG A 21 27.88 -31.34 -14.80
N GLY A 22 27.86 -32.66 -14.57
CA GLY A 22 28.98 -33.39 -13.99
C GLY A 22 30.23 -33.36 -14.86
N HIS A 23 31.41 -33.44 -14.23
CA HIS A 23 32.69 -33.61 -14.93
C HIS A 23 32.72 -34.88 -15.80
N ASP A 24 31.97 -35.91 -15.40
CA ASP A 24 31.91 -37.20 -16.10
C ASP A 24 30.75 -37.27 -17.12
N ALA A 25 30.10 -36.14 -17.42
CA ALA A 25 29.02 -36.09 -18.39
C ALA A 25 29.51 -36.50 -19.79
N LEU A 26 28.71 -37.32 -20.49
CA LEU A 26 29.03 -37.83 -21.83
C LEU A 26 29.17 -36.70 -22.86
N HIS A 27 28.38 -35.64 -22.69
CA HIS A 27 28.36 -34.44 -23.52
C HIS A 27 28.54 -33.20 -22.64
N ASP A 28 29.51 -32.36 -23.03
CA ASP A 28 29.75 -31.04 -22.46
C ASP A 28 29.90 -31.00 -20.92
N PRO A 29 30.95 -31.65 -20.37
CA PRO A 29 31.20 -31.68 -18.94
C PRO A 29 31.51 -30.28 -18.36
N ASP A 30 31.15 -30.09 -17.08
CA ASP A 30 31.31 -28.84 -16.32
C ASP A 30 30.65 -27.60 -16.97
N ARG A 31 29.65 -27.82 -17.83
CA ARG A 31 28.88 -26.75 -18.46
C ARG A 31 27.53 -26.51 -17.79
N TRP A 32 27.03 -25.29 -17.93
CA TRP A 32 25.73 -24.85 -17.41
C TRP A 32 24.65 -24.90 -18.50
N GLY A 33 23.51 -25.52 -18.19
CA GLY A 33 22.40 -25.69 -19.12
C GLY A 33 21.04 -25.47 -18.47
N TYR A 34 20.02 -25.32 -19.29
CA TYR A 34 18.62 -25.44 -18.83
C TYR A 34 18.33 -26.91 -18.54
N PRO A 35 17.37 -27.22 -17.64
CA PRO A 35 16.83 -28.56 -17.58
C PRO A 35 16.19 -28.94 -18.92
N GLY A 36 16.40 -30.19 -19.35
CA GLY A 36 15.92 -30.65 -20.64
C GLY A 36 16.70 -31.83 -21.21
N GLY A 37 16.02 -32.56 -22.08
CA GLY A 37 16.54 -33.80 -22.65
C GLY A 37 15.82 -34.24 -23.91
N ASP A 38 16.18 -35.46 -24.33
CA ASP A 38 15.89 -36.01 -25.65
C ASP A 38 14.42 -36.35 -25.82
N LEU A 39 13.91 -36.19 -27.05
CA LEU A 39 12.57 -36.66 -27.38
C LEU A 39 12.53 -38.19 -27.46
N GLU A 40 11.58 -38.80 -26.76
CA GLU A 40 11.28 -40.22 -26.89
C GLU A 40 10.47 -40.54 -28.16
N ALA A 41 10.39 -41.83 -28.50
CA ALA A 41 9.69 -42.28 -29.70
C ALA A 41 8.18 -41.97 -29.64
N GLY A 42 7.73 -41.03 -30.47
CA GLY A 42 6.34 -40.60 -30.54
C GLY A 42 6.00 -39.41 -29.63
N GLU A 43 6.99 -38.89 -28.90
CA GLU A 43 6.86 -37.71 -28.04
C GLU A 43 6.97 -36.41 -28.86
N ASP A 44 6.20 -35.38 -28.48
CA ASP A 44 6.38 -34.03 -28.99
C ASP A 44 7.27 -33.19 -28.06
N PHE A 45 7.65 -31.99 -28.49
CA PHE A 45 8.57 -31.14 -27.73
C PHE A 45 8.00 -30.70 -26.38
N VAL A 46 6.69 -30.50 -26.28
CA VAL A 46 6.03 -30.06 -25.04
C VAL A 46 6.02 -31.21 -24.02
N ALA A 47 5.65 -32.42 -24.46
CA ALA A 47 5.67 -33.60 -23.61
C ALA A 47 7.09 -33.91 -23.10
N ALA A 48 8.10 -33.82 -23.98
CA ALA A 48 9.51 -33.98 -23.60
C ALA A 48 9.93 -32.91 -22.58
N ALA A 49 9.63 -31.64 -22.82
CA ALA A 49 9.95 -30.54 -21.89
C ALA A 49 9.37 -30.77 -20.49
N VAL A 50 8.08 -31.17 -20.40
CA VAL A 50 7.41 -31.42 -19.12
C VAL A 50 7.99 -32.65 -18.41
N ARG A 51 8.27 -33.73 -19.15
CA ARG A 51 8.85 -34.96 -18.59
C ARG A 51 10.25 -34.69 -18.03
N GLU A 52 11.13 -34.08 -18.83
CA GLU A 52 12.52 -33.83 -18.47
C GLU A 52 12.64 -32.89 -17.27
N VAL A 53 11.88 -31.79 -17.25
CA VAL A 53 11.86 -30.90 -16.08
C VAL A 53 11.42 -31.66 -14.83
N ARG A 54 10.40 -32.51 -14.92
CA ARG A 54 9.94 -33.29 -13.76
C ARG A 54 10.99 -34.30 -13.30
N GLU A 55 11.68 -34.97 -14.21
CA GLU A 55 12.68 -35.98 -13.90
C GLU A 55 13.97 -35.36 -13.32
N GLU A 56 14.42 -34.25 -13.89
CA GLU A 56 15.67 -33.59 -13.48
C GLU A 56 15.51 -32.70 -12.25
N THR A 57 14.35 -32.04 -12.10
CA THR A 57 14.14 -30.98 -11.10
C THR A 57 13.11 -31.33 -10.03
N GLY A 58 12.24 -32.31 -10.29
CA GLY A 58 11.07 -32.59 -9.47
C GLY A 58 9.88 -31.65 -9.68
N LEU A 59 10.04 -30.56 -10.44
CA LEU A 59 8.97 -29.59 -10.71
C LEU A 59 7.92 -30.18 -11.66
N VAL A 60 6.64 -29.96 -11.35
CA VAL A 60 5.53 -30.37 -12.21
C VAL A 60 5.02 -29.16 -12.98
N LEU A 61 5.16 -29.21 -14.31
CA LEU A 61 4.71 -28.14 -15.21
C LEU A 61 3.32 -28.43 -15.77
N ASP A 62 2.51 -27.39 -15.90
CA ASP A 62 1.31 -27.41 -16.74
C ASP A 62 1.74 -27.14 -18.21
N PRO A 63 1.48 -28.06 -19.16
CA PRO A 63 1.80 -27.86 -20.58
C PRO A 63 1.25 -26.55 -21.16
N ASP A 64 0.09 -26.08 -20.70
CA ASP A 64 -0.57 -24.88 -21.21
C ASP A 64 0.15 -23.58 -20.78
N GLN A 65 1.06 -23.67 -19.79
CA GLN A 65 1.87 -22.55 -19.31
C GLN A 65 3.20 -22.38 -20.06
N LEU A 66 3.59 -23.35 -20.91
CA LEU A 66 4.84 -23.29 -21.67
C LEU A 66 4.71 -22.37 -22.88
N GLU A 67 5.53 -21.32 -22.92
CA GLU A 67 5.68 -20.47 -24.12
C GLU A 67 6.87 -20.95 -24.96
N SER A 68 6.65 -21.26 -26.23
CA SER A 68 7.76 -21.60 -27.14
C SER A 68 8.52 -20.34 -27.55
N LEU A 69 9.83 -20.32 -27.30
CA LEU A 69 10.77 -19.33 -27.82
C LEU A 69 11.30 -19.71 -29.22
N GLY A 70 10.77 -20.79 -29.77
CA GLY A 70 10.98 -21.27 -31.13
C GLY A 70 12.08 -22.33 -31.25
N VAL A 71 12.04 -23.04 -32.37
CA VAL A 71 12.96 -24.12 -32.70
C VAL A 71 14.29 -23.57 -33.23
N ARG A 72 15.41 -24.15 -32.80
CA ARG A 72 16.77 -23.88 -33.28
C ARG A 72 17.41 -25.15 -33.80
N ARG A 73 17.99 -25.06 -34.99
CA ARG A 73 18.82 -26.11 -35.58
C ARG A 73 20.26 -25.64 -35.59
N PHE A 74 21.15 -26.45 -35.04
CA PHE A 74 22.57 -26.16 -35.00
C PHE A 74 23.36 -27.46 -35.11
N ARG A 75 24.65 -27.35 -35.37
CA ARG A 75 25.52 -28.53 -35.46
C ARG A 75 26.22 -28.72 -34.11
N SER A 76 26.02 -29.87 -33.50
CA SER A 76 26.57 -30.21 -32.19
C SER A 76 28.09 -30.16 -32.21
N GLU A 77 28.68 -29.42 -31.27
CA GLU A 77 30.14 -29.37 -31.11
C GLU A 77 30.71 -30.68 -30.54
N SER A 78 29.91 -31.45 -29.79
CA SER A 78 30.36 -32.66 -29.11
C SER A 78 30.31 -33.91 -29.99
N CYS A 79 29.23 -34.10 -30.77
CA CYS A 79 29.05 -35.29 -31.62
C CYS A 79 29.18 -35.01 -33.13
N GLY A 80 29.15 -33.74 -33.55
CA GLY A 80 29.28 -33.34 -34.95
C GLY A 80 28.03 -33.58 -35.82
N GLU A 81 26.94 -34.06 -35.23
CA GLU A 81 25.63 -34.23 -35.86
C GLU A 81 24.78 -32.95 -35.81
N ASP A 82 23.71 -32.90 -36.59
CA ASP A 82 22.74 -31.80 -36.55
C ASP A 82 21.74 -32.03 -35.41
N ASP A 83 21.59 -31.02 -34.57
CA ASP A 83 20.67 -30.98 -33.44
C ASP A 83 19.48 -30.04 -33.74
N GLU A 84 18.31 -30.38 -33.20
CA GLU A 84 17.09 -29.57 -33.24
C GLU A 84 16.54 -29.42 -31.82
N LEU A 85 16.68 -28.22 -31.25
CA LEU A 85 16.16 -27.84 -29.95
C LEU A 85 14.89 -27.01 -30.11
N GLU A 86 13.83 -27.34 -29.37
CA GLU A 86 12.78 -26.35 -29.03
C GLU A 86 12.98 -25.85 -27.60
N LEU A 87 13.18 -24.54 -27.45
CA LEU A 87 13.27 -23.91 -26.14
C LEU A 87 11.89 -23.40 -25.73
N PHE A 88 11.43 -23.84 -24.57
CA PHE A 88 10.28 -23.27 -23.89
C PHE A 88 10.72 -22.38 -22.73
N VAL A 89 9.82 -21.50 -22.32
CA VAL A 89 9.97 -20.67 -21.12
C VAL A 89 8.71 -20.78 -20.27
N VAL A 90 8.90 -20.79 -18.96
CA VAL A 90 7.82 -20.79 -17.98
C VAL A 90 8.24 -19.98 -16.75
N ARG A 91 7.30 -19.26 -16.15
CA ARG A 91 7.51 -18.58 -14.87
C ARG A 91 6.78 -19.34 -13.77
N LEU A 92 7.47 -19.61 -12.67
CA LEU A 92 6.93 -20.34 -11.52
C LEU A 92 7.23 -19.59 -10.23
N ALA A 93 6.33 -19.69 -9.25
CA ALA A 93 6.55 -19.19 -7.89
C ALA A 93 7.30 -20.23 -7.04
N VAL A 94 8.57 -20.46 -7.38
CA VAL A 94 9.44 -21.46 -6.75
C VAL A 94 10.82 -20.87 -6.45
N GLY A 95 11.56 -21.46 -5.53
CA GLY A 95 12.95 -21.14 -5.20
C GLY A 95 13.87 -22.36 -5.21
N ASP A 96 15.12 -22.19 -4.74
CA ASP A 96 16.11 -23.28 -4.71
C ASP A 96 15.67 -24.46 -3.85
N ASP A 97 14.92 -24.21 -2.76
CA ASP A 97 14.42 -25.24 -1.83
C ASP A 97 13.30 -26.12 -2.44
N ASP A 98 12.68 -25.68 -3.53
CA ASP A 98 11.61 -26.42 -4.23
C ASP A 98 12.16 -27.38 -5.30
N VAL A 99 13.47 -27.31 -5.58
CA VAL A 99 14.10 -28.04 -6.68
C VAL A 99 15.00 -29.15 -6.16
N VAL A 100 14.86 -30.32 -6.77
CA VAL A 100 15.77 -31.46 -6.58
C VAL A 100 16.80 -31.47 -7.70
N CYS A 101 18.05 -31.80 -7.42
CA CYS A 101 19.04 -32.11 -8.45
C CYS A 101 18.98 -33.61 -8.76
N GLY A 102 18.19 -34.01 -9.75
CA GLY A 102 18.08 -35.40 -10.21
C GLY A 102 19.30 -35.87 -10.98
N GLU A 103 19.99 -34.94 -11.65
CA GLU A 103 21.23 -35.17 -12.38
C GLU A 103 22.15 -33.93 -12.41
N GLY A 104 23.45 -34.16 -12.62
CA GLY A 104 24.47 -33.13 -12.58
C GLY A 104 25.10 -32.94 -11.19
N ARG A 105 25.76 -31.79 -10.99
CA ARG A 105 26.41 -31.41 -9.72
C ARG A 105 25.46 -30.62 -8.82
N GLN A 106 24.68 -29.74 -9.44
CA GLN A 106 23.67 -28.91 -8.78
C GLN A 106 22.65 -28.40 -9.79
N MET A 107 21.47 -28.05 -9.26
CA MET A 107 20.37 -27.41 -9.96
C MET A 107 19.96 -26.21 -9.10
N VAL A 108 20.21 -24.99 -9.58
CA VAL A 108 20.04 -23.75 -8.79
C VAL A 108 19.57 -22.59 -9.65
N PHE A 109 18.86 -21.64 -9.05
CA PHE A 109 18.50 -20.38 -9.69
C PHE A 109 19.70 -19.45 -9.78
N VAL A 110 19.98 -18.95 -10.98
CA VAL A 110 21.10 -18.06 -11.26
C VAL A 110 20.62 -16.79 -11.96
N ASP A 111 21.17 -15.65 -11.53
CA ASP A 111 20.94 -14.35 -12.17
C ASP A 111 21.31 -14.41 -13.68
N PRO A 112 20.37 -14.07 -14.60
CA PRO A 112 20.58 -14.06 -16.04
C PRO A 112 21.71 -13.15 -16.52
N GLN A 113 22.13 -12.17 -15.71
CA GLN A 113 23.27 -11.30 -16.00
C GLN A 113 24.59 -12.02 -15.76
N THR A 114 24.70 -12.78 -14.65
CA THR A 114 25.94 -13.45 -14.24
C THR A 114 26.15 -14.82 -14.91
N ILE A 115 25.07 -15.46 -15.38
CA ILE A 115 25.15 -16.78 -16.01
C ILE A 115 25.93 -16.74 -17.34
N ALA A 116 25.97 -15.60 -18.04
CA ALA A 116 26.75 -15.46 -19.28
C ALA A 116 28.27 -15.52 -19.06
N ASP A 117 28.73 -15.29 -17.82
CA ASP A 117 30.14 -15.43 -17.45
C ASP A 117 30.52 -16.89 -17.11
N ARG A 118 29.55 -17.81 -17.11
CA ARG A 118 29.76 -19.24 -16.85
C ARG A 118 29.98 -20.02 -18.16
N PRO A 119 30.66 -21.18 -18.11
CA PRO A 119 30.80 -22.04 -19.28
C PRO A 119 29.44 -22.64 -19.66
N LEU A 120 28.74 -22.05 -20.62
CA LEU A 120 27.41 -22.49 -21.04
C LEU A 120 27.48 -23.68 -21.99
N HIS A 121 26.50 -24.57 -21.86
CA HIS A 121 26.16 -25.57 -22.88
C HIS A 121 25.84 -24.87 -24.20
N GLN A 122 26.24 -25.46 -25.34
CA GLN A 122 26.13 -24.82 -26.66
C GLN A 122 24.69 -24.35 -26.94
N ALA A 123 23.71 -25.20 -26.62
CA ALA A 123 22.30 -24.90 -26.84
C ALA A 123 21.83 -23.69 -26.02
N THR A 124 22.20 -23.64 -24.73
CA THR A 124 21.91 -22.52 -23.83
C THR A 124 22.59 -21.23 -24.30
N ALA A 125 23.85 -21.29 -24.71
CA ALA A 125 24.57 -20.14 -25.24
C ALA A 125 23.89 -19.54 -26.49
N LEU A 126 23.36 -20.40 -27.37
CA LEU A 126 22.66 -19.98 -28.58
C LEU A 126 21.28 -19.37 -28.32
N THR A 127 20.66 -19.67 -27.18
CA THR A 127 19.27 -19.32 -26.91
C THR A 127 19.05 -18.37 -25.74
N ILE A 128 20.07 -18.09 -24.92
CA ILE A 128 19.90 -17.25 -23.72
C ILE A 128 19.43 -15.83 -24.04
N ASP A 129 19.82 -15.27 -25.19
CA ASP A 129 19.33 -13.96 -25.64
C ASP A 129 17.86 -13.97 -26.07
N LEU A 130 17.26 -15.15 -26.33
CA LEU A 130 15.82 -15.28 -26.52
C LEU A 130 15.10 -15.14 -25.19
N VAL A 131 15.60 -15.81 -24.15
CA VAL A 131 15.06 -15.72 -22.79
C VAL A 131 15.18 -14.29 -22.27
N ARG A 132 16.34 -13.63 -22.45
CA ARG A 132 16.54 -12.23 -22.06
C ARG A 132 15.58 -11.27 -22.78
N ARG A 133 15.38 -11.47 -24.09
CA ARG A 133 14.42 -10.66 -24.84
C ARG A 133 12.99 -10.92 -24.40
N TRP A 134 12.63 -12.18 -24.17
CA TRP A 134 11.33 -12.56 -23.64
C TRP A 134 11.07 -11.89 -22.29
N GLN A 135 12.03 -11.95 -21.36
CA GLN A 135 11.97 -11.27 -20.06
C GLN A 135 11.83 -9.74 -20.22
N ALA A 136 12.50 -9.14 -21.21
CA ALA A 136 12.42 -7.69 -21.46
C ALA A 136 11.13 -7.24 -22.18
N THR A 137 10.43 -8.14 -22.88
CA THR A 137 9.20 -7.82 -23.65
C THR A 137 7.93 -8.37 -23.04
N ALA A 138 8.03 -9.24 -22.04
CA ALA A 138 6.89 -9.72 -21.26
C ALA A 138 6.40 -8.59 -20.35
N VAL A 139 5.68 -7.63 -20.94
CA VAL A 139 5.03 -6.52 -20.26
C VAL A 139 3.80 -7.08 -19.52
N ARG A 140 4.04 -7.88 -18.48
CA ARG A 140 3.01 -8.41 -17.60
C ARG A 140 2.84 -7.43 -16.44
N THR A 141 1.60 -7.21 -16.03
CA THR A 141 1.35 -6.53 -14.77
C THR A 141 1.73 -7.54 -13.70
N ASP A 142 2.83 -7.28 -13.00
CA ASP A 142 3.40 -8.21 -12.02
C ASP A 142 2.63 -8.15 -10.69
N PHE A 143 2.09 -6.97 -10.36
CA PHE A 143 1.33 -6.74 -9.13
C PHE A 143 0.38 -5.55 -9.28
N VAL A 144 -0.44 -5.32 -8.26
CA VAL A 144 -1.34 -4.18 -8.16
C VAL A 144 -1.14 -3.44 -6.85
N GLN A 145 -1.51 -2.16 -6.84
CA GLN A 145 -1.66 -1.38 -5.62
C GLN A 145 -3.08 -0.84 -5.54
N VAL A 146 -3.63 -0.78 -4.34
CA VAL A 146 -4.97 -0.30 -4.07
C VAL A 146 -4.97 0.46 -2.76
N THR A 147 -5.52 1.67 -2.77
CA THR A 147 -5.65 2.47 -1.54
C THR A 147 -7.06 3.04 -1.40
N LEU A 148 -7.42 3.36 -0.16
CA LEU A 148 -8.70 3.95 0.19
C LEU A 148 -8.49 5.39 0.64
N VAL A 149 -9.43 6.26 0.27
CA VAL A 149 -9.46 7.66 0.70
C VAL A 149 -10.67 7.89 1.59
N ASP A 150 -10.42 8.24 2.84
CA ASP A 150 -11.47 8.49 3.83
C ASP A 150 -12.15 9.87 3.63
N PRO A 151 -13.21 10.19 4.39
CA PRO A 151 -13.90 11.47 4.27
C PRO A 151 -13.08 12.71 4.68
N ARG A 152 -11.96 12.51 5.38
CA ARG A 152 -10.99 13.56 5.73
C ARG A 152 -9.94 13.74 4.63
N GLY A 153 -10.00 12.94 3.57
CA GLY A 153 -9.02 12.94 2.48
C GLY A 153 -7.73 12.18 2.83
N ARG A 154 -7.68 11.47 3.96
CA ARG A 154 -6.54 10.64 4.35
C ARG A 154 -6.51 9.37 3.52
N VAL A 155 -5.32 8.88 3.22
CA VAL A 155 -5.05 7.72 2.36
C VAL A 155 -4.64 6.51 3.20
N LEU A 156 -5.21 5.35 2.91
CA LEU A 156 -4.83 4.11 3.59
C LEU A 156 -3.42 3.68 3.18
N MET A 157 -2.56 3.51 4.18
CA MET A 157 -1.17 3.14 4.03
C MET A 157 -0.84 1.98 4.98
N GLN A 158 0.05 1.10 4.53
CA GLN A 158 0.59 -0.01 5.29
C GLN A 158 2.06 0.27 5.66
N GLU A 159 2.42 0.01 6.92
CA GLU A 159 3.82 -0.10 7.35
C GLU A 159 4.26 -1.57 7.26
N ARG A 160 5.26 -1.85 6.43
CA ARG A 160 5.81 -3.19 6.27
C ARG A 160 6.61 -3.59 7.50
N ASP A 161 6.58 -4.87 7.86
CA ASP A 161 7.39 -5.39 8.96
C ASP A 161 8.83 -5.71 8.52
N GLU A 162 9.64 -6.13 9.49
CA GLU A 162 11.05 -6.50 9.31
C GLU A 162 11.26 -7.82 8.55
N HIS A 163 10.22 -8.65 8.42
CA HIS A 163 10.27 -9.95 7.73
C HIS A 163 9.88 -9.83 6.25
N ALA A 164 9.39 -8.68 5.82
CA ALA A 164 9.06 -8.41 4.43
C ALA A 164 10.27 -8.71 3.51
N PRO A 165 10.10 -9.56 2.48
CA PRO A 165 11.21 -10.03 1.63
C PRO A 165 11.79 -8.94 0.72
N VAL A 166 11.07 -7.82 0.59
CA VAL A 166 11.45 -6.65 -0.19
C VAL A 166 11.07 -5.41 0.59
N TRP A 167 12.01 -4.47 0.69
CA TRP A 167 11.80 -3.16 1.33
C TRP A 167 11.15 -3.28 2.72
N PRO A 168 11.76 -4.02 3.67
CA PRO A 168 11.24 -4.11 5.04
C PRO A 168 11.27 -2.74 5.71
N GLU A 169 10.36 -2.55 6.67
CA GLU A 169 10.23 -1.29 7.46
C GLU A 169 9.92 -0.03 6.64
N MET A 170 9.47 -0.19 5.39
CA MET A 170 9.03 0.90 4.52
C MET A 170 7.51 0.94 4.42
N TRP A 171 6.98 2.08 3.98
CA TRP A 171 5.54 2.31 3.83
C TRP A 171 5.07 2.11 2.39
N CYS A 172 3.92 1.45 2.21
CA CYS A 172 3.32 1.21 0.91
C CYS A 172 1.80 1.34 0.90
N PHE A 173 1.22 1.45 -0.30
CA PHE A 173 -0.18 1.13 -0.48
C PHE A 173 -0.38 -0.39 -0.39
N PRO A 174 -1.52 -0.86 0.14
CA PRO A 174 -1.91 -2.26 0.07
C PRO A 174 -1.85 -2.81 -1.36
N GLY A 175 -1.59 -4.10 -1.51
CA GLY A 175 -1.59 -4.77 -2.80
C GLY A 175 -0.53 -5.85 -2.94
N GLY A 176 -0.77 -6.75 -3.89
CA GLY A 176 0.07 -7.92 -4.11
C GLY A 176 0.12 -8.37 -5.57
N GLY A 177 0.72 -9.53 -5.77
CA GLY A 177 0.96 -10.11 -7.09
C GLY A 177 -0.33 -10.52 -7.79
N LEU A 178 -0.39 -10.35 -9.11
CA LEU A 178 -1.53 -10.84 -9.88
C LEU A 178 -1.43 -12.35 -10.14
N GLU A 179 -2.55 -13.04 -10.02
CA GLU A 179 -2.68 -14.43 -10.44
C GLU A 179 -2.70 -14.57 -11.98
N VAL A 180 -2.40 -15.76 -12.49
CA VAL A 180 -2.37 -16.01 -13.94
C VAL A 180 -3.76 -15.81 -14.54
N GLY A 181 -3.88 -14.82 -15.43
CA GLY A 181 -5.13 -14.48 -16.11
C GLY A 181 -6.08 -13.60 -15.30
N GLU A 182 -5.68 -13.18 -14.10
CA GLU A 182 -6.43 -12.24 -13.25
C GLU A 182 -6.44 -10.84 -13.87
N ALA A 183 -7.60 -10.18 -13.89
CA ALA A 183 -7.68 -8.79 -14.32
C ALA A 183 -7.15 -7.89 -13.19
N PRO A 184 -6.38 -6.81 -13.49
CA PRO A 184 -5.79 -5.97 -12.44
C PRO A 184 -6.80 -5.41 -11.44
N VAL A 185 -8.00 -5.05 -11.88
CA VAL A 185 -9.05 -4.55 -10.98
C VAL A 185 -9.60 -5.63 -10.04
N ASP A 186 -9.65 -6.89 -10.48
CA ASP A 186 -10.09 -8.02 -9.66
C ASP A 186 -9.02 -8.36 -8.62
N GLY A 187 -7.75 -8.38 -9.04
CA GLY A 187 -6.62 -8.53 -8.12
C GLY A 187 -6.57 -7.41 -7.08
N ALA A 188 -6.83 -6.16 -7.47
CA ALA A 188 -6.88 -5.05 -6.51
C ALA A 188 -7.97 -5.24 -5.45
N VAL A 189 -9.15 -5.72 -5.83
CA VAL A 189 -10.22 -6.02 -4.87
C VAL A 189 -9.85 -7.21 -3.98
N ARG A 190 -9.27 -8.28 -4.54
CA ARG A 190 -8.83 -9.46 -3.79
C ARG A 190 -7.77 -9.11 -2.76
N GLU A 191 -6.68 -8.47 -3.20
CA GLU A 191 -5.56 -8.08 -2.34
C GLU A 191 -6.02 -7.14 -1.22
N LEU A 192 -6.87 -6.14 -1.53
CA LEU A 192 -7.44 -5.27 -0.49
C LEU A 192 -8.20 -6.11 0.55
N ALA A 193 -9.06 -7.03 0.12
CA ALA A 193 -9.83 -7.85 1.03
C ALA A 193 -8.94 -8.80 1.87
N GLU A 194 -7.91 -9.38 1.27
CA GLU A 194 -6.96 -10.27 1.94
C GLU A 194 -6.13 -9.54 3.00
N GLU A 195 -5.63 -8.35 2.67
CA GLU A 195 -4.77 -7.56 3.56
C GLU A 195 -5.53 -6.79 4.64
N THR A 196 -6.74 -6.32 4.33
CA THR A 196 -7.48 -5.35 5.17
C THR A 196 -8.82 -5.84 5.72
N GLY A 197 -9.36 -6.93 5.17
CA GLY A 197 -10.75 -7.35 5.38
C GLY A 197 -11.81 -6.51 4.65
N VAL A 198 -11.41 -5.42 3.97
CA VAL A 198 -12.33 -4.53 3.26
C VAL A 198 -12.70 -5.11 1.90
N VAL A 199 -13.98 -5.42 1.72
CA VAL A 199 -14.51 -5.94 0.45
C VAL A 199 -15.17 -4.80 -0.34
N LEU A 200 -14.62 -4.51 -1.52
CA LEU A 200 -15.21 -3.61 -2.51
C LEU A 200 -15.72 -4.40 -3.73
N VAL A 201 -16.53 -3.76 -4.58
CA VAL A 201 -16.76 -4.29 -5.93
C VAL A 201 -15.85 -3.56 -6.93
N PRO A 202 -15.43 -4.20 -8.04
CA PRO A 202 -14.55 -3.58 -9.04
C PRO A 202 -15.01 -2.21 -9.55
N ALA A 203 -16.32 -1.97 -9.58
CA ALA A 203 -16.91 -0.69 -10.02
C ALA A 203 -16.68 0.48 -9.06
N ASP A 204 -16.30 0.22 -7.81
CA ASP A 204 -15.98 1.26 -6.83
C ASP A 204 -14.56 1.79 -6.99
N LEU A 205 -13.69 1.04 -7.69
CA LEU A 205 -12.30 1.41 -7.93
C LEU A 205 -12.18 2.38 -9.10
N THR A 206 -11.36 3.41 -8.92
CA THR A 206 -10.85 4.27 -9.99
C THR A 206 -9.43 3.84 -10.35
N ASP A 207 -9.18 3.61 -11.64
CA ASP A 207 -7.84 3.32 -12.17
C ASP A 207 -7.00 4.61 -12.21
N LEU A 208 -5.93 4.65 -11.42
CA LEU A 208 -4.93 5.74 -11.44
C LEU A 208 -3.93 5.57 -12.59
N GLY A 209 -3.93 4.43 -13.25
CA GLY A 209 -3.14 4.11 -14.41
C GLY A 209 -2.17 2.96 -14.20
N ARG A 210 -1.39 2.72 -15.26
CA ARG A 210 -0.32 1.73 -15.28
C ARG A 210 1.03 2.42 -15.07
N PHE A 211 1.83 1.85 -14.18
CA PHE A 211 3.15 2.35 -13.79
C PHE A 211 4.24 1.34 -14.14
N GLU A 212 5.46 1.82 -14.28
CA GLU A 212 6.66 1.02 -14.52
C GLU A 212 7.69 1.34 -13.44
N LEU A 213 8.18 0.31 -12.75
CA LEU A 213 9.25 0.41 -11.77
C LEU A 213 10.47 -0.34 -12.28
N VAL A 214 11.58 0.38 -12.47
CA VAL A 214 12.86 -0.22 -12.84
C VAL A 214 13.75 -0.29 -11.60
N THR A 215 14.17 -1.51 -11.24
CA THR A 215 15.09 -1.76 -10.13
C THR A 215 16.39 -2.35 -10.64
N HIS A 216 17.52 -1.97 -10.03
CA HIS A 216 18.82 -2.50 -10.41
C HIS A 216 18.98 -3.99 -10.10
N GLU A 217 18.33 -4.47 -9.03
CA GLU A 217 18.52 -5.83 -8.51
C GLU A 217 17.45 -6.83 -8.97
N ARG A 218 16.25 -6.37 -9.31
CA ARG A 218 15.09 -7.23 -9.59
C ARG A 218 14.44 -6.98 -10.95
N GLY A 219 15.03 -6.10 -11.76
CA GLY A 219 14.56 -5.80 -13.11
C GLY A 219 13.39 -4.81 -13.16
N THR A 220 12.66 -4.86 -14.26
CA THR A 220 11.52 -3.98 -14.55
C THR A 220 10.22 -4.67 -14.17
N PHE A 221 9.37 -3.96 -13.41
CA PHE A 221 8.03 -4.37 -13.07
C PHE A 221 7.01 -3.44 -13.69
N HIS A 222 5.87 -3.97 -14.10
CA HIS A 222 4.70 -3.16 -14.44
C HIS A 222 3.58 -3.42 -13.44
N PHE A 223 2.88 -2.37 -13.01
CA PHE A 223 1.80 -2.51 -12.04
C PHE A 223 0.66 -1.53 -12.32
N HIS A 224 -0.54 -1.85 -11.86
CA HIS A 224 -1.68 -0.92 -11.87
C HIS A 224 -1.91 -0.40 -10.46
N ALA A 225 -2.31 0.87 -10.36
CA ALA A 225 -2.71 1.45 -9.09
C ALA A 225 -4.19 1.86 -9.15
N PHE A 226 -4.92 1.54 -8.10
CA PHE A 226 -6.33 1.85 -7.96
C PHE A 226 -6.58 2.65 -6.68
N VAL A 227 -7.64 3.45 -6.71
CA VAL A 227 -8.12 4.18 -5.54
C VAL A 227 -9.62 4.06 -5.43
N ALA A 228 -10.13 3.93 -4.20
CA ALA A 228 -11.55 4.07 -3.91
C ALA A 228 -11.78 5.06 -2.78
N ARG A 229 -12.97 5.68 -2.78
CA ARG A 229 -13.45 6.37 -1.58
C ARG A 229 -13.96 5.36 -0.58
N THR A 230 -13.87 5.74 0.67
CA THR A 230 -14.47 4.99 1.76
C THR A 230 -15.10 5.92 2.78
N THR A 231 -16.00 5.37 3.58
CA THR A 231 -16.47 6.01 4.82
C THR A 231 -15.81 5.39 6.04
N LEU A 232 -14.91 4.43 5.86
CA LEU A 232 -14.15 3.75 6.91
C LEU A 232 -13.09 4.67 7.54
N SER A 233 -12.64 4.27 8.72
CA SER A 233 -11.57 4.89 9.51
C SER A 233 -10.54 3.84 9.92
N ASP A 234 -9.47 4.27 10.62
CA ASP A 234 -8.42 3.38 11.16
C ASP A 234 -9.00 2.22 11.99
N ARG A 235 -10.15 2.43 12.64
CA ARG A 235 -10.80 1.42 13.49
C ARG A 235 -11.57 0.35 12.73
N ASP A 236 -11.82 0.58 11.45
CA ASP A 236 -12.64 -0.30 10.61
C ASP A 236 -11.77 -1.19 9.70
N VAL A 237 -10.45 -1.04 9.75
CA VAL A 237 -9.47 -1.73 8.91
C VAL A 237 -8.71 -2.73 9.77
N GLU A 238 -8.67 -3.99 9.33
CA GLU A 238 -7.83 -5.02 9.93
C GLU A 238 -6.44 -4.99 9.27
N CYS A 239 -5.39 -5.37 10.00
CA CYS A 239 -4.03 -5.47 9.45
C CYS A 239 -3.65 -6.94 9.45
N HIS A 240 -3.76 -7.61 8.30
CA HIS A 240 -3.43 -9.02 8.16
C HIS A 240 -1.97 -9.28 7.79
N GLU A 241 -1.29 -8.26 7.24
CA GLU A 241 0.12 -8.31 6.86
C GLU A 241 0.84 -7.00 7.24
N GLY A 242 2.09 -7.10 7.70
CA GLY A 242 2.89 -5.95 8.13
C GLY A 242 2.66 -5.55 9.59
N ARG A 243 3.14 -4.36 9.96
CA ARG A 243 3.06 -3.85 11.34
C ARG A 243 1.72 -3.18 11.63
N GLN A 244 1.25 -2.34 10.70
CA GLN A 244 0.01 -1.59 10.85
C GLN A 244 -0.52 -1.10 9.51
N MET A 245 -1.82 -0.79 9.50
CA MET A 245 -2.50 -0.10 8.39
C MET A 245 -3.32 1.07 8.96
N VAL A 246 -3.04 2.26 8.46
CA VAL A 246 -3.64 3.51 8.97
C VAL A 246 -3.89 4.50 7.84
N PHE A 247 -4.89 5.35 8.02
CA PHE A 247 -5.17 6.47 7.15
C PHE A 247 -4.29 7.66 7.52
N VAL A 248 -3.43 8.07 6.58
CA VAL A 248 -2.50 9.19 6.75
C VAL A 248 -2.86 10.36 5.84
N ALA A 249 -2.52 11.58 6.21
CA ALA A 249 -2.69 12.71 5.31
C ALA A 249 -1.88 12.50 4.01
N PRO A 250 -2.43 12.84 2.83
CA PRO A 250 -1.72 12.68 1.55
C PRO A 250 -0.65 13.77 1.35
N ASP A 251 -0.71 14.86 2.11
CA ASP A 251 0.27 15.94 2.12
C ASP A 251 0.50 16.49 3.55
N PRO A 252 1.74 16.44 4.08
CA PRO A 252 2.80 15.58 3.57
C PRO A 252 2.34 14.12 3.71
N LEU A 253 2.58 13.27 2.69
CA LEU A 253 2.77 11.86 3.03
C LEU A 253 3.87 11.87 4.09
N PRO A 254 3.70 11.16 5.22
CA PRO A 254 4.59 11.33 6.37
C PRO A 254 6.06 11.20 5.93
N ASP A 255 7.00 11.80 6.68
CA ASP A 255 8.46 11.68 6.47
C ASP A 255 8.95 10.24 6.70
N VAL A 256 8.31 9.29 6.05
CA VAL A 256 8.51 7.85 6.10
C VAL A 256 9.10 7.41 4.79
N GLU A 257 9.94 6.39 4.86
CA GLU A 257 10.54 5.81 3.67
C GLU A 257 9.48 5.04 2.88
N LEU A 258 9.07 5.60 1.74
CA LEU A 258 8.10 4.97 0.84
C LEU A 258 8.77 3.92 -0.03
N VAL A 259 8.11 2.77 -0.19
CA VAL A 259 8.49 1.79 -1.21
C VAL A 259 8.50 2.45 -2.60
N PRO A 260 9.48 2.17 -3.49
CA PRO A 260 9.61 2.86 -4.77
C PRO A 260 8.36 2.86 -5.66
N SER A 261 7.58 1.78 -5.69
CA SER A 261 6.31 1.71 -6.43
C SER A 261 5.28 2.70 -5.90
N THR A 262 5.11 2.77 -4.58
CA THR A 262 4.21 3.72 -3.89
C THR A 262 4.62 5.16 -4.18
N ALA A 263 5.92 5.45 -4.17
CA ALA A 263 6.44 6.78 -4.49
C ALA A 263 6.10 7.22 -5.93
N LEU A 264 6.06 6.28 -6.90
CA LEU A 264 5.65 6.57 -8.28
C LEU A 264 4.16 6.90 -8.41
N VAL A 265 3.31 6.26 -7.60
CA VAL A 265 1.84 6.44 -7.63
C VAL A 265 1.40 7.69 -6.86
N ALA A 266 2.12 8.06 -5.80
CA ALA A 266 1.73 9.14 -4.89
C ALA A 266 1.35 10.48 -5.56
N PRO A 267 2.03 10.97 -6.63
CA PRO A 267 1.60 12.17 -7.33
C PRO A 267 0.22 12.05 -8.01
N ALA A 268 -0.08 10.90 -8.62
CA ALA A 268 -1.37 10.65 -9.27
C ALA A 268 -2.49 10.54 -8.24
N LEU A 269 -2.23 9.86 -7.12
CA LEU A 269 -3.16 9.80 -6.00
C LEU A 269 -3.46 11.20 -5.42
N ARG A 270 -2.44 12.02 -5.20
CA ARG A 270 -2.62 13.40 -4.71
C ARG A 270 -3.49 14.24 -5.64
N ALA A 271 -3.24 14.15 -6.96
CA ALA A 271 -4.08 14.82 -7.95
C ALA A 271 -5.53 14.33 -7.89
N TRP A 272 -5.73 13.01 -7.80
CA TRP A 272 -7.05 12.44 -7.69
C TRP A 272 -7.79 12.91 -6.43
N VAL A 273 -7.15 12.90 -5.26
CA VAL A 273 -7.76 13.37 -4.00
C VAL A 273 -8.18 14.84 -4.10
N ALA A 274 -7.35 15.69 -4.72
CA ALA A 274 -7.67 17.11 -4.90
C ALA A 274 -8.87 17.33 -5.85
N GLU A 275 -8.98 16.54 -6.92
CA GLU A 275 -10.09 16.60 -7.89
C GLU A 275 -11.38 15.96 -7.37
N HIS A 276 -11.25 15.10 -6.36
CA HIS A 276 -12.32 14.33 -5.76
C HIS A 276 -12.36 14.62 -4.24
N PRO A 277 -12.80 15.81 -3.80
CA PRO A 277 -13.03 16.08 -2.38
C PRO A 277 -14.23 15.28 -1.86
N PHE A 278 -14.20 14.84 -0.61
CA PHE A 278 -15.37 14.20 0.00
C PHE A 278 -16.54 15.18 0.00
N VAL A 279 -17.72 14.72 -0.46
CA VAL A 279 -18.94 15.51 -0.45
C VAL A 279 -19.79 15.03 0.72
N PRO A 280 -20.04 15.88 1.73
CA PRO A 280 -20.86 15.50 2.87
C PRO A 280 -22.27 15.07 2.47
N ALA A 281 -22.84 14.17 3.26
CA ALA A 281 -24.23 13.77 3.09
C ALA A 281 -25.19 14.94 3.41
N PRO A 282 -26.37 15.04 2.77
CA PRO A 282 -27.31 16.13 2.99
C PRO A 282 -27.83 16.24 4.43
N ASP A 283 -27.81 15.13 5.18
CA ASP A 283 -28.24 14.98 6.56
C ASP A 283 -27.09 15.10 7.58
N GLN A 284 -25.91 15.54 7.12
CA GLN A 284 -24.77 15.84 7.98
C GLN A 284 -25.15 16.85 9.08
N HIS A 285 -24.75 16.54 10.32
CA HIS A 285 -24.85 17.49 11.43
C HIS A 285 -23.71 18.51 11.36
N ARG A 286 -23.98 19.71 11.88
CA ARG A 286 -23.03 20.83 11.87
C ARG A 286 -22.75 21.27 13.29
N PHE A 287 -21.48 21.51 13.59
CA PHE A 287 -20.98 21.87 14.91
C PHE A 287 -20.11 23.12 14.85
N ALA A 288 -20.14 23.91 15.91
CA ALA A 288 -19.18 24.96 16.17
C ALA A 288 -18.42 24.64 17.45
N GLY A 289 -17.09 24.76 17.43
CA GLY A 289 -16.27 24.65 18.63
C GLY A 289 -15.34 25.83 18.80
N VAL A 290 -14.90 26.03 20.04
CA VAL A 290 -14.04 27.14 20.44
C VAL A 290 -12.81 26.61 21.17
N VAL A 291 -11.64 27.17 20.84
CA VAL A 291 -10.40 27.01 21.62
C VAL A 291 -9.90 28.38 22.04
N LEU A 292 -9.92 28.64 23.35
CA LEU A 292 -9.28 29.83 23.91
C LEU A 292 -7.85 29.49 24.33
N VAL A 293 -6.91 30.40 24.04
CA VAL A 293 -5.50 30.29 24.45
C VAL A 293 -5.22 31.34 25.52
N ASP A 294 -4.84 30.90 26.71
CA ASP A 294 -4.52 31.84 27.79
C ASP A 294 -3.11 32.45 27.65
N THR A 295 -2.79 33.38 28.54
CA THR A 295 -1.47 34.04 28.58
C THR A 295 -0.28 33.13 28.90
N GLU A 296 -0.52 31.91 29.39
CA GLU A 296 0.49 30.88 29.63
C GLU A 296 0.62 29.91 28.44
N GLY A 297 -0.22 30.08 27.40
CA GLY A 297 -0.28 29.23 26.23
C GLY A 297 -1.07 27.94 26.43
N ARG A 298 -1.80 27.80 27.53
CA ARG A 298 -2.70 26.68 27.77
C ARG A 298 -3.97 26.84 26.93
N ILE A 299 -4.59 25.73 26.56
CA ILE A 299 -5.80 25.72 25.73
C ILE A 299 -7.03 25.30 26.54
N LEU A 300 -8.15 25.99 26.36
CA LEU A 300 -9.41 25.65 27.03
C LEU A 300 -9.98 24.35 26.45
N LEU A 301 -10.19 23.34 27.30
CA LEU A 301 -10.82 22.06 26.96
C LEU A 301 -11.88 21.68 27.98
N GLN A 302 -12.89 20.94 27.53
CA GLN A 302 -13.97 20.39 28.36
C GLN A 302 -13.72 18.89 28.61
N GLU A 303 -13.74 18.46 29.87
CA GLU A 303 -13.95 17.04 30.22
C GLU A 303 -15.45 16.76 30.29
N ARG A 304 -15.93 15.91 29.39
CA ARG A 304 -17.35 15.54 29.29
C ARG A 304 -17.73 14.58 30.43
N ASP A 305 -18.97 14.68 30.90
CA ASP A 305 -19.53 13.71 31.85
C ASP A 305 -20.12 12.49 31.12
N GLU A 306 -20.87 11.66 31.83
CA GLU A 306 -21.45 10.43 31.31
C GLU A 306 -22.69 10.62 30.42
N HIS A 307 -23.26 11.82 30.35
CA HIS A 307 -24.56 12.08 29.74
C HIS A 307 -24.55 12.31 28.22
N PRO A 308 -23.54 12.95 27.62
CA PRO A 308 -23.55 13.22 26.19
C PRO A 308 -23.62 11.98 25.31
N ARG A 309 -24.37 12.10 24.22
CA ARG A 309 -24.51 11.03 23.21
C ARG A 309 -23.21 10.71 22.48
N ILE A 310 -22.39 11.73 22.24
CA ILE A 310 -21.12 11.63 21.50
C ILE A 310 -20.00 11.63 22.53
N ASP A 311 -19.17 10.58 22.48
CA ASP A 311 -17.93 10.45 23.24
C ASP A 311 -18.06 10.92 24.71
N PRO A 312 -18.97 10.33 25.51
CA PRO A 312 -19.05 10.64 26.95
C PRO A 312 -17.74 10.24 27.63
N GLU A 313 -17.43 10.86 28.77
CA GLU A 313 -16.20 10.61 29.56
C GLU A 313 -14.88 10.98 28.86
N LYS A 314 -14.93 11.84 27.84
CA LYS A 314 -13.76 12.24 27.05
C LYS A 314 -13.52 13.75 27.07
N TRP A 315 -12.31 14.13 26.69
CA TRP A 315 -11.91 15.52 26.55
C TRP A 315 -12.22 16.06 25.15
N GLY A 316 -12.84 17.22 25.08
CA GLY A 316 -13.27 17.85 23.83
C GLY A 316 -13.12 19.37 23.84
N LEU A 317 -13.50 19.98 22.74
CA LEU A 317 -13.63 21.43 22.65
C LEU A 317 -14.91 21.87 23.34
N ALA A 318 -14.93 23.08 23.89
CA ALA A 318 -16.20 23.74 24.19
C ALA A 318 -16.94 24.01 22.87
N GLY A 319 -18.23 23.71 22.80
CA GLY A 319 -18.99 23.80 21.56
C GLY A 319 -20.13 22.79 21.42
N GLY A 320 -20.99 23.05 20.44
CA GLY A 320 -22.20 22.25 20.24
C GLY A 320 -22.78 22.34 18.84
N HIS A 321 -24.04 21.92 18.73
CA HIS A 321 -24.74 21.82 17.45
C HIS A 321 -25.19 23.20 16.98
N LEU A 322 -25.22 23.39 15.66
CA LEU A 322 -25.90 24.55 15.09
C LEU A 322 -27.42 24.36 15.16
N ASP A 323 -28.11 25.43 15.54
CA ASP A 323 -29.57 25.50 15.44
C ASP A 323 -30.03 25.57 13.96
N PRO A 324 -31.31 25.23 13.67
CA PRO A 324 -31.86 25.33 12.32
C PRO A 324 -31.74 26.75 11.74
N GLY A 325 -30.90 26.91 10.72
CA GLY A 325 -30.65 28.19 10.05
C GLY A 325 -29.60 29.08 10.72
N GLU A 326 -28.98 28.61 11.80
CA GLU A 326 -27.85 29.28 12.43
C GLU A 326 -26.57 29.13 11.58
N ASP A 327 -25.73 30.17 11.60
CA ASP A 327 -24.38 30.16 11.03
C ASP A 327 -23.35 29.75 12.10
N PHE A 328 -22.20 29.24 11.67
CA PHE A 328 -21.19 28.66 12.57
C PHE A 328 -20.61 29.65 13.59
N GLU A 329 -20.27 30.88 13.19
CA GLU A 329 -19.65 31.85 14.09
C GLU A 329 -20.62 32.29 15.22
N PRO A 330 -21.89 32.68 14.94
CA PRO A 330 -22.87 32.94 16.00
C PRO A 330 -23.06 31.75 16.95
N ALA A 331 -23.10 30.53 16.42
CA ALA A 331 -23.19 29.31 17.23
C ALA A 331 -21.98 29.17 18.16
N ALA A 332 -20.75 29.46 17.68
CA ALA A 332 -19.54 29.40 18.49
C ALA A 332 -19.60 30.33 19.72
N TYR A 333 -20.09 31.57 19.55
CA TYR A 333 -20.28 32.49 20.68
C TYR A 333 -21.37 32.02 21.64
N ARG A 334 -22.49 31.51 21.12
CA ARG A 334 -23.61 31.00 21.93
C ARG A 334 -23.16 29.81 22.78
N GLU A 335 -22.55 28.80 22.16
CA GLU A 335 -22.09 27.58 22.82
C GLU A 335 -21.00 27.90 23.88
N LEU A 336 -20.05 28.81 23.56
CA LEU A 336 -19.07 29.27 24.54
C LEU A 336 -19.74 29.89 25.77
N GLU A 337 -20.71 30.78 25.57
CA GLU A 337 -21.44 31.40 26.67
C GLU A 337 -22.25 30.38 27.48
N GLU A 338 -22.94 29.46 26.79
CA GLU A 338 -23.80 28.44 27.41
C GLU A 338 -23.01 27.43 28.24
N GLU A 339 -21.83 26.98 27.77
CA GLU A 339 -21.06 25.96 28.48
C GLU A 339 -20.11 26.52 29.54
N THR A 340 -19.58 27.74 29.31
CA THR A 340 -18.46 28.30 30.12
C THR A 340 -18.81 29.59 30.87
N GLY A 341 -19.95 30.22 30.55
CA GLY A 341 -20.32 31.55 31.03
C GLY A 341 -19.51 32.70 30.42
N VAL A 342 -18.50 32.42 29.58
CA VAL A 342 -17.62 33.43 28.97
C VAL A 342 -18.35 34.17 27.85
N ARG A 343 -18.31 35.50 27.90
CA ARG A 343 -18.85 36.38 26.86
C ARG A 343 -17.73 37.17 26.19
N LEU A 344 -17.46 36.86 24.93
CA LEU A 344 -16.54 37.62 24.08
C LEU A 344 -17.31 38.61 23.20
N GLN A 345 -16.63 39.63 22.68
CA GLN A 345 -17.22 40.54 21.70
C GLN A 345 -17.26 39.88 20.33
N HIS A 346 -18.29 40.19 19.54
CA HIS A 346 -18.32 39.75 18.14
C HIS A 346 -17.11 40.31 17.38
N GLY A 347 -16.38 39.41 16.73
CA GLY A 347 -15.12 39.67 16.04
C GLY A 347 -13.86 39.28 16.82
N ASP A 348 -13.98 38.87 18.09
CA ASP A 348 -12.85 38.39 18.88
C ASP A 348 -12.42 36.97 18.46
N LEU A 349 -13.38 36.14 18.05
CA LEU A 349 -13.13 34.80 17.52
C LEU A 349 -12.66 34.86 16.06
N GLU A 350 -11.55 34.20 15.75
CA GLU A 350 -11.12 33.96 14.38
C GLU A 350 -11.41 32.50 13.97
N LEU A 351 -11.85 32.26 12.73
CA LEU A 351 -12.00 30.91 12.20
C LEU A 351 -10.61 30.27 12.04
N PHE A 352 -10.35 29.20 12.78
CA PHE A 352 -9.14 28.41 12.63
C PHE A 352 -9.26 27.46 11.45
N GLY A 353 -10.36 26.72 11.35
CA GLY A 353 -10.52 25.73 10.30
C GLY A 353 -11.84 24.99 10.31
N GLU A 354 -12.02 24.17 9.31
CA GLU A 354 -13.16 23.29 9.12
C GLU A 354 -12.71 21.83 9.08
N PHE A 355 -13.41 20.99 9.81
CA PHE A 355 -13.04 19.60 10.05
C PHE A 355 -14.20 18.66 9.74
N THR A 356 -13.87 17.54 9.10
CA THR A 356 -14.76 16.39 8.94
C THR A 356 -14.56 15.46 10.14
N VAL A 357 -15.62 15.23 10.91
CA VAL A 357 -15.58 14.49 12.18
C VAL A 357 -16.40 13.20 12.07
N ASP A 358 -15.84 12.10 12.58
CA ASP A 358 -16.52 10.80 12.59
C ASP A 358 -17.50 10.69 13.77
N HIS A 359 -18.78 10.96 13.51
CA HIS A 359 -19.86 10.70 14.45
C HIS A 359 -20.72 9.51 14.04
N ARG A 360 -20.23 8.59 13.20
CA ARG A 360 -21.03 7.46 12.71
C ARG A 360 -21.56 6.58 13.83
N LYS A 361 -20.81 6.42 14.92
CA LYS A 361 -21.28 5.68 16.10
C LYS A 361 -22.50 6.33 16.77
N ALA A 362 -22.56 7.66 16.79
CA ALA A 362 -23.63 8.41 17.42
C ALA A 362 -24.81 8.66 16.47
N TYR A 363 -24.54 9.11 15.24
CA TYR A 363 -25.55 9.58 14.28
C TYR A 363 -25.61 8.78 12.98
N GLY A 364 -24.63 7.93 12.70
CA GLY A 364 -24.50 7.26 11.41
C GLY A 364 -23.89 8.14 10.31
N THR A 365 -23.48 9.37 10.64
CA THR A 365 -23.00 10.37 9.69
C THR A 365 -21.55 10.78 9.97
N TRP A 366 -20.87 11.20 8.90
CA TRP A 366 -19.68 12.04 9.00
C TRP A 366 -20.14 13.49 9.08
N ASP A 367 -19.68 14.21 10.10
CA ASP A 367 -20.18 15.54 10.44
C ASP A 367 -19.17 16.65 10.17
N ARG A 368 -19.64 17.90 10.14
CA ARG A 368 -18.82 19.07 9.86
C ARG A 368 -18.72 19.95 11.09
N MET A 369 -17.50 20.31 11.46
CA MET A 369 -17.21 21.19 12.58
C MET A 369 -16.36 22.37 12.12
N GLN A 370 -16.80 23.60 12.42
CA GLN A 370 -15.93 24.77 12.32
C GLN A 370 -15.39 25.12 13.70
N VAL A 371 -14.09 25.37 13.75
CA VAL A 371 -13.38 25.65 14.99
C VAL A 371 -12.92 27.09 14.97
N PHE A 372 -13.28 27.81 16.02
CA PHE A 372 -12.95 29.21 16.23
C PHE A 372 -11.97 29.35 17.39
N VAL A 373 -11.09 30.33 17.32
CA VAL A 373 -10.02 30.48 18.30
C VAL A 373 -9.84 31.93 18.69
N ALA A 374 -9.33 32.17 19.90
CA ALA A 374 -8.95 33.50 20.37
C ALA A 374 -7.90 33.41 21.49
N ALA A 375 -7.09 34.46 21.62
CA ALA A 375 -6.26 34.66 22.81
C ALA A 375 -7.10 35.31 23.91
N THR A 376 -6.78 35.01 25.17
CA THR A 376 -7.52 35.54 26.32
C THR A 376 -6.64 35.74 27.55
N ASP A 377 -7.03 36.67 28.42
CA ASP A 377 -6.45 36.87 29.76
C ASP A 377 -7.25 36.14 30.87
N LEU A 378 -8.28 35.39 30.48
CA LEU A 378 -9.06 34.55 31.38
C LEU A 378 -8.23 33.41 31.96
N THR A 379 -8.64 32.95 33.14
CA THR A 379 -8.07 31.82 33.86
C THR A 379 -9.15 30.81 34.22
N ASP A 380 -8.78 29.65 34.79
CA ASP A 380 -9.73 28.65 35.28
C ASP A 380 -10.74 29.22 36.30
N ALA A 381 -10.39 30.31 36.99
CA ALA A 381 -11.28 30.98 37.95
C ALA A 381 -12.41 31.79 37.29
N ASP A 382 -12.27 32.10 36.01
CA ASP A 382 -13.24 32.88 35.24
C ASP A 382 -14.22 31.98 34.46
N ILE A 383 -13.98 30.66 34.47
CA ILE A 383 -14.81 29.67 33.78
C ILE A 383 -15.91 29.16 34.73
N ASP A 384 -17.16 29.37 34.34
CA ASP A 384 -18.34 28.78 34.97
C ASP A 384 -18.73 27.53 34.19
N CYS A 385 -18.29 26.36 34.64
CA CYS A 385 -18.60 25.09 33.99
C CYS A 385 -20.09 24.74 34.16
N GLN A 386 -20.87 24.96 33.10
CA GLN A 386 -22.31 24.71 33.06
C GLN A 386 -22.66 23.37 32.38
N GLU A 387 -21.73 22.78 31.63
CA GLU A 387 -21.84 21.45 31.02
C GLU A 387 -20.53 20.64 31.17
N GLY A 388 -20.67 19.33 31.39
CA GLY A 388 -19.55 18.41 31.60
C GLY A 388 -19.09 18.36 33.06
N ARG A 389 -17.92 17.75 33.29
CA ARG A 389 -17.30 17.63 34.62
C ARG A 389 -16.48 18.84 35.00
N GLN A 390 -15.74 19.36 34.02
CA GLN A 390 -14.90 20.54 34.15
C GLN A 390 -14.58 21.12 32.78
N ILE A 391 -14.34 22.42 32.75
CA ILE A 391 -13.80 23.13 31.58
C ILE A 391 -12.64 23.96 32.10
N VAL A 392 -11.43 23.67 31.62
CA VAL A 392 -10.19 24.19 32.18
C VAL A 392 -9.14 24.43 31.09
N PHE A 393 -8.20 25.32 31.36
CA PHE A 393 -7.03 25.56 30.55
C PHE A 393 -5.98 24.47 30.79
N VAL A 394 -5.73 23.68 29.75
CA VAL A 394 -4.83 22.54 29.77
C VAL A 394 -3.52 22.87 29.05
N ASP A 395 -2.41 22.46 29.66
CA ASP A 395 -1.08 22.55 29.04
C ASP A 395 -1.03 21.78 27.71
N PRO A 396 -0.41 22.33 26.64
CA PRO A 396 -0.35 21.69 25.32
C PRO A 396 0.24 20.28 25.31
N ASP A 397 1.24 20.00 26.13
CA ASP A 397 1.87 18.67 26.19
C ASP A 397 0.94 17.67 26.88
N VAL A 398 0.18 18.13 27.88
CA VAL A 398 -0.85 17.33 28.54
C VAL A 398 -2.02 17.08 27.59
N ALA A 399 -2.49 18.11 26.88
CA ALA A 399 -3.63 18.05 25.98
C ALA A 399 -3.48 16.97 24.89
N ARG A 400 -2.27 16.80 24.34
CA ARG A 400 -1.95 15.75 23.35
C ARG A 400 -2.09 14.32 23.90
N GLY A 401 -1.99 14.14 25.22
CA GLY A 401 -2.05 12.84 25.88
C GLY A 401 -3.42 12.49 26.47
N LEU A 402 -4.43 13.36 26.34
CA LEU A 402 -5.76 13.11 26.87
C LEU A 402 -6.54 12.08 26.03
N ASP A 403 -7.52 11.42 26.64
CA ASP A 403 -8.51 10.63 25.89
C ASP A 403 -9.52 11.59 25.23
N LEU A 404 -9.19 12.01 24.01
CA LEU A 404 -9.93 13.02 23.26
C LEU A 404 -11.16 12.45 22.54
N THR A 405 -12.19 13.28 22.37
CA THR A 405 -13.31 12.98 21.46
C THR A 405 -12.80 12.75 20.03
N ALA A 406 -13.56 12.02 19.21
CA ALA A 406 -13.15 11.69 17.84
C ALA A 406 -12.80 12.93 16.99
N GLY A 407 -13.48 14.07 17.22
CA GLY A 407 -13.14 15.33 16.57
C GLY A 407 -11.89 15.98 17.17
N ALA A 408 -11.79 16.02 18.50
CA ALA A 408 -10.65 16.66 19.17
C ALA A 408 -9.32 15.92 18.91
N THR A 409 -9.35 14.60 18.67
CA THR A 409 -8.17 13.81 18.28
C THR A 409 -7.45 14.39 17.05
N ASP A 410 -8.19 14.92 16.07
CA ASP A 410 -7.61 15.53 14.88
C ASP A 410 -7.37 17.04 15.08
N ILE A 411 -8.33 17.72 15.70
CA ILE A 411 -8.33 19.19 15.80
C ILE A 411 -7.23 19.70 16.74
N VAL A 412 -7.07 19.10 17.93
CA VAL A 412 -6.15 19.61 18.95
C VAL A 412 -4.69 19.57 18.45
N PRO A 413 -4.16 18.44 17.94
CA PRO A 413 -2.82 18.43 17.37
C PRO A 413 -2.67 19.42 16.20
N ALA A 414 -3.64 19.44 15.27
CA ALA A 414 -3.62 20.36 14.13
C ALA A 414 -3.57 21.83 14.56
N PHE A 415 -4.30 22.20 15.62
CA PHE A 415 -4.25 23.55 16.18
C PHE A 415 -2.90 23.84 16.84
N LEU A 416 -2.43 22.97 17.73
CA LEU A 416 -1.20 23.18 18.49
C LEU A 416 0.05 23.23 17.60
N ASP A 417 0.05 22.54 16.47
CA ASP A 417 1.17 22.54 15.51
C ASP A 417 1.07 23.70 14.49
N SER A 418 0.03 24.55 14.60
CA SER A 418 -0.24 25.61 13.62
C SER A 418 0.52 26.92 13.91
N PRO A 419 0.77 27.73 12.86
CA PRO A 419 1.20 29.11 13.03
C PRO A 419 0.20 29.98 13.80
N THR A 420 -1.10 29.65 13.73
CA THR A 420 -2.17 30.35 14.45
C THR A 420 -1.98 30.22 15.96
N TYR A 421 -1.77 29.01 16.47
CA TYR A 421 -1.48 28.80 17.89
C TYR A 421 -0.21 29.56 18.33
N THR A 422 0.88 29.45 17.55
CA THR A 422 2.13 30.19 17.83
C THR A 422 1.92 31.71 17.92
N ARG A 423 1.03 32.28 17.08
CA ARG A 423 0.67 33.70 17.13
C ARG A 423 -0.16 34.04 18.36
N LEU A 424 -1.07 33.16 18.77
CA LEU A 424 -1.94 33.40 19.92
C LEU A 424 -1.20 33.29 21.27
N THR A 425 -0.14 32.48 21.35
CA THR A 425 0.71 32.37 22.56
C THR A 425 1.73 33.50 22.71
N HIS A 426 2.05 34.19 21.61
CA HIS A 426 3.02 35.29 21.58
C HIS A 426 2.46 36.51 20.83
N PRO A 427 1.37 37.13 21.36
CA PRO A 427 0.64 38.20 20.69
C PRO A 427 1.41 39.51 20.54
#